data_AF-A0A1Y5ERP3-F1
#
_entry.id   AF-A0A1Y5ERP3-F1
#
_cell.length_a   1.000
_cell.length_b   1.000
_cell.length_c   1.000
_cell.angle_alpha   90.00
_cell.angle_beta   90.00
_cell.angle_gamma   90.00
#
_symmetry.space_group_name_H-M   'P 1'
#
loop_
_entity.id
_entity.type
_entity.pdbx_description
1 polymer ?
#
loop_
_entity_poly.entity_id
_entity_poly.type
_entity_poly.pdbx_seq_one_letter_code
_entity_poly.pdbx_strand_id
1 'polypeptide(L)'
;MGTTVERHTHPHVEEGVSHFWENHHRVNIEFAKYAGFALVALGVIGIPYAGEQFLMFVLTPLQNAGHIVAGMVLIGSVVLFDSSFARLANQVVGPLCMILAAYGLSGMTPATELLNLNMGEILFYMFFGLLTAYIGWGKDLSHLKHWWP
;
A
#
# COMPACT_ATOMS: atom_id res chain seq x y z
N MET A 1 -60.52 3.38 -2.21
CA MET A 1 -59.71 3.32 -3.44
C MET A 1 -58.36 3.94 -3.15
N GLY A 2 -57.29 3.19 -3.42
CA GLY A 2 -55.98 3.69 -3.86
C GLY A 2 -55.28 4.74 -3.01
N THR A 3 -54.37 4.26 -2.17
CA THR A 3 -53.17 4.98 -1.70
C THR A 3 -52.30 5.45 -2.87
N THR A 4 -51.74 6.65 -2.79
CA THR A 4 -50.38 6.96 -3.27
C THR A 4 -49.89 8.24 -2.60
N VAL A 5 -49.35 8.08 -1.39
CA VAL A 5 -48.30 8.99 -0.91
C VAL A 5 -47.08 8.64 -1.75
N GLU A 6 -46.69 9.52 -2.67
CA GLU A 6 -45.37 9.48 -3.29
C GLU A 6 -44.33 9.76 -2.20
N ARG A 7 -43.97 8.72 -1.43
CA ARG A 7 -42.67 8.68 -0.80
C ARG A 7 -41.68 8.51 -1.94
N HIS A 8 -41.07 9.60 -2.36
CA HIS A 8 -39.74 9.56 -2.92
C HIS A 8 -38.84 8.93 -1.85
N THR A 9 -38.77 7.60 -1.86
CA THR A 9 -37.69 6.84 -1.24
C THR A 9 -36.42 7.35 -1.91
N HIS A 10 -35.78 8.35 -1.30
CA HIS A 10 -34.34 8.51 -1.44
C HIS A 10 -33.77 7.19 -0.90
N PRO A 11 -33.33 6.26 -1.76
CA PRO A 11 -32.67 5.07 -1.26
C PRO A 11 -31.44 5.61 -0.52
N HIS A 12 -31.25 5.16 0.72
CA HIS A 12 -30.22 5.60 1.63
C HIS A 12 -28.83 5.61 0.97
N VAL A 13 -28.48 6.73 0.32
CA VAL A 13 -27.13 6.97 -0.21
C VAL A 13 -26.15 6.91 0.95
N GLU A 14 -26.56 7.35 2.13
CA GLU A 14 -25.79 7.26 3.37
C GLU A 14 -25.50 5.83 3.82
N GLU A 15 -26.43 4.87 3.69
CA GLU A 15 -26.17 3.47 4.04
C GLU A 15 -25.18 2.83 3.07
N GLY A 16 -25.35 3.07 1.77
CA GLY A 16 -24.40 2.62 0.74
C GLY A 16 -23.01 3.21 0.95
N VAL A 17 -22.91 4.53 1.18
CA VAL A 17 -21.65 5.23 1.44
C VAL A 17 -21.00 4.74 2.73
N SER A 18 -21.77 4.54 3.82
CA SER A 18 -21.22 4.01 5.08
C SER A 18 -20.65 2.60 4.91
N HIS A 19 -21.34 1.72 4.19
CA HIS A 19 -20.89 0.36 3.94
C HIS A 19 -19.66 0.31 3.02
N PHE A 20 -19.60 1.17 2.00
CA PHE A 20 -18.40 1.31 1.15
C PHE A 20 -17.21 1.86 1.95
N TRP A 21 -17.45 2.87 2.79
CA TRP A 21 -16.42 3.47 3.65
C TRP A 21 -15.87 2.48 4.67
N GLU A 22 -16.75 1.74 5.36
CA GLU A 22 -16.37 0.74 6.36
C GLU A 22 -15.56 -0.41 5.75
N ASN A 23 -15.95 -0.87 4.56
CA ASN A 23 -15.18 -1.87 3.82
C ASN A 23 -13.81 -1.35 3.36
N HIS A 24 -13.72 -0.10 2.86
CA HIS A 24 -12.44 0.50 2.46
C HIS A 24 -11.50 0.75 3.64
N HIS A 25 -12.06 1.18 4.77
CA HIS A 25 -11.36 1.36 6.06
C HIS A 25 -10.76 0.03 6.51
N ARG A 26 -11.55 -1.04 6.46
CA ARG A 26 -11.12 -2.39 6.80
C ARG A 26 -10.05 -2.93 5.84
N VAL A 27 -10.19 -2.72 4.53
CA VAL A 27 -9.21 -3.17 3.54
C VAL A 27 -7.84 -2.50 3.72
N ASN A 28 -7.81 -1.19 3.98
CA ASN A 28 -6.53 -0.48 4.22
C ASN A 28 -5.83 -0.98 5.48
N ILE A 29 -6.60 -1.23 6.55
CA ILE A 29 -6.11 -1.76 7.82
C ILE A 29 -5.58 -3.19 7.65
N GLU A 30 -6.37 -4.08 7.06
CA GLU A 30 -5.99 -5.48 6.87
C GLU A 30 -4.78 -5.59 5.96
N PHE A 31 -4.76 -4.85 4.84
CA PHE A 31 -3.61 -4.84 3.95
C PHE A 31 -2.34 -4.31 4.64
N ALA A 32 -2.40 -3.15 5.30
CA ALA A 32 -1.22 -2.58 5.96
C ALA A 32 -0.68 -3.51 7.07
N LYS A 33 -1.54 -4.24 7.79
CA LYS A 33 -1.12 -5.28 8.75
C LYS A 33 -0.35 -6.40 8.07
N TYR A 34 -0.94 -7.04 7.05
CA TYR A 34 -0.34 -8.22 6.42
C TYR A 34 0.87 -7.88 5.57
N ALA A 35 0.79 -6.80 4.78
CA ALA A 35 1.92 -6.30 4.00
C ALA A 35 3.06 -5.83 4.90
N GLY A 36 2.74 -5.15 6.01
CA GLY A 36 3.72 -4.72 6.98
C GLY A 36 4.44 -5.91 7.64
N PHE A 37 3.69 -6.93 8.06
CA PHE A 37 4.28 -8.15 8.62
C PHE A 37 5.16 -8.89 7.60
N ALA A 38 4.70 -9.01 6.35
CA ALA A 38 5.46 -9.66 5.29
C ALA A 38 6.80 -8.94 5.01
N LEU A 39 6.80 -7.60 5.00
CA LEU A 39 8.02 -6.81 4.82
C LEU A 39 9.00 -6.95 6.00
N VAL A 40 8.50 -6.93 7.24
CA VAL A 40 9.36 -7.18 8.42
C VAL A 40 9.95 -8.59 8.34
N ALA A 41 9.13 -9.60 8.05
CA ALA A 41 9.60 -10.98 7.92
C ALA A 41 10.65 -11.12 6.81
N LEU A 42 10.42 -10.53 5.65
CA LEU A 42 11.37 -10.53 4.53
C LEU A 42 12.72 -9.90 4.93
N GLY A 43 12.69 -8.73 5.57
CA GLY A 43 13.92 -8.04 5.99
C GLY A 43 14.66 -8.78 7.11
N VAL A 44 13.94 -9.37 8.09
CA VAL A 44 14.57 -10.13 9.18
C VAL A 44 15.19 -11.44 8.67
N ILE A 45 14.45 -12.19 7.84
CA ILE A 45 14.95 -13.43 7.24
C ILE A 45 16.08 -13.15 6.25
N GLY A 46 16.11 -11.97 5.63
CA GLY A 46 17.17 -11.56 4.70
C GLY A 46 18.50 -11.17 5.36
N ILE A 47 18.53 -10.83 6.66
CA ILE A 47 19.77 -10.41 7.36
C ILE A 47 20.90 -11.45 7.28
N PRO A 48 20.67 -12.75 7.56
CA PRO A 48 21.72 -13.78 7.48
C PRO A 48 22.28 -14.00 6.06
N TYR A 49 21.53 -13.60 5.03
CA TYR A 49 21.89 -13.78 3.62
C TYR A 49 22.28 -12.46 2.94
N ALA A 50 22.66 -11.45 3.74
CA ALA A 50 22.89 -10.11 3.20
C ALA A 50 24.05 -10.10 2.18
N GLY A 51 23.76 -9.67 0.95
CA GLY A 51 24.72 -9.69 -0.17
C GLY A 51 24.85 -11.06 -0.86
N GLU A 52 24.19 -12.10 -0.36
CA GLU A 52 24.05 -13.40 -1.02
C GLU A 52 22.70 -13.51 -1.72
N GLN A 53 22.57 -14.48 -2.63
CA GLN A 53 21.30 -14.74 -3.29
C GLN A 53 20.36 -15.50 -2.33
N PHE A 54 19.28 -14.83 -1.92
CA PHE A 54 18.20 -15.42 -1.13
C PHE A 54 16.93 -15.48 -1.98
N LEU A 55 16.47 -16.70 -2.30
CA LEU A 55 15.42 -16.94 -3.30
C LEU A 55 15.79 -16.29 -4.66
N MET A 56 15.06 -15.26 -5.07
CA MET A 56 15.28 -14.45 -6.28
C MET A 56 15.88 -13.07 -5.98
N PHE A 57 16.24 -12.79 -4.73
CA PHE A 57 16.71 -11.49 -4.25
C PHE A 57 18.20 -11.52 -3.93
N VAL A 58 18.87 -10.37 -4.03
CA VAL A 58 20.23 -10.14 -3.51
C VAL A 58 20.15 -8.96 -2.57
N LEU A 59 19.56 -9.20 -1.39
CA LEU A 59 19.26 -8.14 -0.44
C LEU A 59 20.52 -7.66 0.26
N THR A 60 20.90 -6.42 0.02
CA THR A 60 21.91 -5.71 0.81
C THR A 60 21.40 -5.46 2.24
N PRO A 61 22.30 -5.21 3.21
CA PRO A 61 21.90 -4.80 4.56
C PRO A 61 20.97 -3.57 4.56
N LEU A 62 21.16 -2.64 3.62
CA LEU A 62 20.34 -1.46 3.47
C LEU A 62 18.91 -1.80 3.00
N GLN A 63 18.76 -2.70 2.02
CA GLN A 63 17.46 -3.16 1.56
C GLN A 63 16.71 -3.94 2.65
N ASN A 64 17.42 -4.78 3.43
CA ASN A 64 16.85 -5.46 4.59
C ASN A 64 16.32 -4.46 5.64
N ALA A 65 17.11 -3.44 5.97
CA ALA A 65 16.68 -2.37 6.87
C ALA A 65 15.49 -1.59 6.30
N GLY A 66 15.49 -1.30 5.00
CA GLY A 66 14.37 -0.65 4.30
C GLY A 66 13.07 -1.44 4.40
N HIS A 67 13.11 -2.76 4.20
CA HIS A 67 11.95 -3.64 4.38
C HIS A 67 11.43 -3.64 5.82
N ILE A 68 12.33 -3.75 6.82
CA ILE A 68 11.95 -3.72 8.23
C ILE A 68 11.29 -2.39 8.58
N VAL A 69 11.90 -1.26 8.22
CA VAL A 69 11.38 0.07 8.54
C VAL A 69 10.05 0.32 7.83
N ALA A 70 9.93 0.01 6.53
CA ALA A 70 8.68 0.16 5.80
C ALA A 70 7.57 -0.74 6.39
N GLY A 71 7.91 -1.97 6.76
CA GLY A 71 6.97 -2.89 7.41
C GLY A 71 6.51 -2.38 8.78
N MET A 72 7.42 -1.86 9.58
CA MET A 72 7.10 -1.24 10.88
C MET A 72 6.25 0.02 10.74
N VAL A 73 6.47 0.84 9.70
CA VAL A 73 5.61 2.00 9.40
C VAL A 73 4.19 1.55 9.06
N LEU A 74 4.02 0.52 8.23
CA LEU A 74 2.71 -0.01 7.89
C LEU A 74 2.01 -0.60 9.12
N ILE A 75 2.69 -1.42 9.93
CA ILE A 75 2.11 -1.98 11.16
C ILE A 75 1.78 -0.86 12.16
N GLY A 76 2.72 0.07 12.37
CA GLY A 76 2.57 1.20 13.29
C GLY A 76 1.40 2.10 12.92
N SER A 77 1.18 2.32 11.62
CA SER A 77 0.05 3.10 11.10
C SER A 77 -1.31 2.50 11.45
N VAL A 78 -1.36 1.19 11.77
CA VAL A 78 -2.58 0.48 12.13
C VAL A 78 -2.71 0.23 13.63
N VAL A 79 -1.59 0.04 14.34
CA VAL A 79 -1.60 -0.24 15.78
C VAL A 79 -1.77 1.05 16.59
N LEU A 80 -1.17 2.15 16.12
CA LEU A 80 -1.14 3.41 16.86
C LEU A 80 -2.17 4.43 16.36
N PHE A 81 -2.75 4.20 15.17
CA PHE A 81 -3.62 5.15 14.50
C PHE A 81 -4.80 4.46 13.80
N ASP A 82 -5.72 5.26 13.24
CA ASP A 82 -6.93 4.79 12.55
C ASP A 82 -6.65 4.39 11.08
N SER A 83 -7.69 4.02 10.31
CA SER A 83 -7.45 3.68 8.89
C SER A 83 -6.96 4.85 8.06
N SER A 84 -7.18 6.09 8.47
CA SER A 84 -6.76 7.26 7.71
C SER A 84 -5.23 7.28 7.62
N PHE A 85 -4.55 6.89 8.71
CA PHE A 85 -3.10 6.70 8.72
C PHE A 85 -2.66 5.44 7.99
N ALA A 86 -3.40 4.33 8.08
CA ALA A 86 -3.11 3.13 7.28
C ALA A 86 -3.18 3.43 5.78
N ARG A 87 -4.19 4.19 5.37
CA ARG A 87 -4.36 4.67 3.99
C ARG A 87 -3.22 5.60 3.60
N LEU A 88 -2.87 6.58 4.43
CA LEU A 88 -1.75 7.48 4.17
C LEU A 88 -0.42 6.72 4.02
N ALA A 89 -0.17 5.73 4.89
CA ALA A 89 1.01 4.88 4.80
C ALA A 89 1.04 4.10 3.48
N ASN A 90 -0.08 3.52 3.04
CA ASN A 90 -0.20 2.89 1.72
C ASN A 90 0.03 3.89 0.57
N GLN A 91 -0.46 5.13 0.71
CA GLN A 91 -0.27 6.20 -0.27
C GLN A 91 1.17 6.70 -0.38
N VAL A 92 1.99 6.52 0.66
CA VAL A 92 3.42 6.89 0.68
C VAL A 92 4.29 5.71 0.25
N VAL A 93 4.09 4.54 0.85
CA VAL A 93 4.91 3.34 0.61
C VAL A 93 4.74 2.84 -0.83
N GLY A 94 3.51 2.84 -1.36
CA GLY A 94 3.23 2.37 -2.72
C GLY A 94 4.04 3.12 -3.80
N PRO A 95 3.89 4.46 -3.91
CA PRO A 95 4.69 5.26 -4.83
C PRO A 95 6.19 5.16 -4.62
N LEU A 96 6.66 5.05 -3.38
CA LEU A 96 8.08 4.93 -3.10
C LEU A 96 8.66 3.62 -3.66
N CYS A 97 7.93 2.50 -3.53
CA CYS A 97 8.31 1.24 -4.17
C CYS A 97 8.27 1.33 -5.70
N MET A 98 7.28 2.01 -6.29
CA MET A 98 7.23 2.21 -7.74
C MET A 98 8.41 3.06 -8.24
N ILE A 99 8.82 4.08 -7.49
CA ILE A 99 10.00 4.91 -7.80
C ILE A 99 11.26 4.04 -7.79
N LEU A 100 11.45 3.20 -6.76
CA LEU A 100 12.59 2.28 -6.68
C LEU A 100 12.63 1.31 -7.88
N ALA A 101 11.49 0.76 -8.28
CA ALA A 101 11.40 -0.10 -9.46
C ALA A 101 11.75 0.65 -10.76
N ALA A 102 11.24 1.88 -10.92
CA ALA A 102 11.55 2.72 -12.07
C ALA A 102 13.05 3.09 -12.13
N TYR A 103 13.69 3.33 -10.98
CA TYR A 103 15.13 3.50 -10.88
C TYR A 103 15.91 2.25 -11.30
N GLY A 104 15.47 1.06 -10.90
CA GLY A 104 16.09 -0.20 -11.35
C GLY A 104 15.93 -0.45 -12.85
N LEU A 105 14.78 -0.08 -13.43
CA LEU A 105 14.51 -0.23 -14.87
C LEU A 105 15.28 0.76 -15.76
N SER A 106 15.56 1.97 -15.27
CA SER A 106 16.13 3.03 -16.09
C SER A 106 17.59 2.81 -16.47
N GLY A 107 18.26 1.81 -15.87
CA GLY A 107 19.67 1.52 -16.13
C GLY A 107 20.59 2.71 -15.82
N MET A 108 20.11 3.72 -15.08
CA MET A 108 20.87 4.91 -14.67
C MET A 108 21.84 4.56 -13.54
N THR A 109 22.70 3.58 -13.77
CA THR A 109 23.93 3.33 -13.01
C THR A 109 24.97 4.32 -13.52
N PRO A 110 25.21 5.44 -12.81
CA PRO A 110 26.34 5.40 -11.88
C PRO A 110 26.11 6.26 -10.62
N ALA A 111 24.91 6.25 -10.04
CA ALA A 111 24.67 6.94 -8.77
C ALA A 111 24.27 5.94 -7.68
N THR A 112 25.32 5.40 -7.05
CA THR A 112 25.37 4.59 -5.82
C THR A 112 25.21 3.07 -5.96
N GLU A 113 26.25 2.35 -5.55
CA GLU A 113 26.22 0.93 -5.16
C GLU A 113 25.19 0.63 -4.03
N LEU A 114 24.46 1.64 -3.55
CA LEU A 114 23.47 1.51 -2.47
C LEU A 114 22.19 0.76 -2.90
N LEU A 115 21.81 0.80 -4.18
CA LEU A 115 20.57 0.19 -4.67
C LEU A 115 20.83 -0.60 -5.96
N ASN A 116 21.63 -1.66 -5.85
CA ASN A 116 21.78 -2.64 -6.93
C ASN A 116 20.57 -3.57 -6.93
N LEU A 117 19.60 -3.30 -7.81
CA LEU A 117 18.37 -4.08 -7.92
C LEU A 117 18.47 -5.10 -9.04
N ASN A 118 18.26 -6.38 -8.73
CA ASN A 118 18.11 -7.41 -9.73
C ASN A 118 16.69 -7.40 -10.35
N MET A 119 16.48 -8.14 -11.43
CA MET A 119 15.18 -8.19 -12.11
C MET A 119 14.04 -8.66 -11.19
N GLY A 120 14.32 -9.59 -10.28
CA GLY A 120 13.33 -10.09 -9.31
C GLY A 120 12.88 -9.00 -8.32
N GLU A 121 13.82 -8.20 -7.84
CA GLU A 121 13.58 -7.05 -6.95
C GLU A 121 12.79 -5.96 -7.65
N ILE A 122 13.13 -5.64 -8.90
CA ILE A 122 12.42 -4.66 -9.71
C ILE A 122 10.95 -5.07 -9.87
N LEU A 123 10.70 -6.32 -10.24
CA LEU A 123 9.34 -6.85 -10.36
C LEU A 123 8.61 -6.82 -9.02
N PHE A 124 9.26 -7.24 -7.94
CA PHE A 124 8.69 -7.19 -6.59
C PHE A 124 8.25 -5.77 -6.22
N TYR A 125 9.15 -4.78 -6.31
CA TYR A 125 8.84 -3.40 -5.95
C TYR A 125 7.76 -2.78 -6.84
N MET A 126 7.73 -3.15 -8.12
CA MET A 126 6.69 -2.69 -9.05
C MET A 126 5.32 -3.25 -8.68
N PHE A 127 5.20 -4.58 -8.52
CA PHE A 127 3.93 -5.21 -8.17
C PHE A 127 3.45 -4.80 -6.78
N PHE A 128 4.35 -4.81 -5.80
CA PHE A 128 4.05 -4.39 -4.43
C PHE A 128 3.66 -2.91 -4.39
N GLY A 129 4.40 -2.05 -5.09
CA GLY A 129 4.12 -0.62 -5.18
C GLY A 129 2.77 -0.31 -5.81
N LEU A 130 2.45 -0.97 -6.94
CA LEU A 130 1.16 -0.82 -7.62
C LEU A 130 0.00 -1.29 -6.74
N LEU A 131 0.12 -2.46 -6.09
CA LEU A 131 -0.93 -2.99 -5.23
C LEU A 131 -1.15 -2.09 -4.00
N THR A 132 -0.07 -1.67 -3.34
CA THR A 132 -0.11 -0.82 -2.16
C THR A 132 -0.68 0.57 -2.51
N ALA A 133 -0.26 1.15 -3.64
CA ALA A 133 -0.82 2.40 -4.13
C ALA A 133 -2.30 2.24 -4.51
N TYR A 134 -2.68 1.15 -5.18
CA TYR A 134 -4.09 0.87 -5.50
C TYR A 134 -4.94 0.78 -4.23
N ILE A 135 -4.44 0.21 -3.14
CA ILE A 135 -5.20 0.12 -1.88
C ILE A 135 -5.28 1.47 -1.16
N GLY A 136 -4.20 2.25 -1.17
CA GLY A 136 -4.18 3.59 -0.56
C GLY A 136 -4.94 4.66 -1.36
N TRP A 137 -4.95 4.55 -2.69
CA TRP A 137 -5.58 5.51 -3.62
C TRP A 137 -6.88 4.99 -4.24
N GLY A 138 -7.20 3.71 -4.06
CA GLY A 138 -8.45 3.07 -4.47
C GLY A 138 -9.63 3.86 -3.92
N LYS A 139 -10.35 4.48 -4.83
CA LYS A 139 -11.27 5.59 -4.54
C LYS A 139 -12.44 5.15 -3.69
N ASP A 140 -12.69 5.94 -2.64
CA ASP A 140 -14.00 6.50 -2.46
C ASP A 140 -13.98 7.93 -3.03
N LEU A 141 -14.47 8.11 -4.26
CA LEU A 141 -14.66 9.45 -4.88
C LEU A 141 -16.08 9.97 -4.65
N SER A 142 -16.94 9.19 -3.98
CA SER A 142 -18.35 9.50 -3.84
C SER A 142 -18.57 10.82 -3.08
N HIS A 143 -17.74 11.13 -2.08
CA HIS A 143 -17.82 12.38 -1.32
C HIS A 143 -17.33 13.60 -2.09
N LEU A 144 -16.44 13.44 -3.09
CA LEU A 144 -16.01 14.53 -3.97
C LEU A 144 -17.04 14.88 -5.06
N LYS A 145 -18.01 14.01 -5.34
CA LYS A 145 -19.16 14.35 -6.21
C LYS A 145 -20.09 15.39 -5.59
N HIS A 146 -20.10 15.56 -4.26
CA HIS A 146 -20.92 16.60 -3.63
C HIS A 146 -20.32 18.01 -3.79
N TRP A 147 -19.01 18.11 -4.02
CA TRP A 147 -18.28 19.38 -4.06
C TRP A 147 -17.96 19.88 -5.47
N TRP A 148 -18.39 19.15 -6.51
CA TRP A 148 -18.30 19.61 -7.89
C TRP A 148 -19.71 19.79 -8.46
N PRO A 149 -20.12 21.03 -8.82
CA PRO A 149 -21.43 21.30 -9.42
C PRO A 149 -21.56 20.68 -10.81
#